data_AF-A0A661Y5G4-F1
#
_entry.id   AF-A0A661Y5G4-F1
#
_cell.length_a   1.000
_cell.length_b   1.000
_cell.length_c   1.000
_cell.angle_alpha   90.00
_cell.angle_beta   90.00
_cell.angle_gamma   90.00
#
_symmetry.space_group_name_H-M   'P 1'
#
loop_
_entity.id
_entity.type
_entity.pdbx_description
1 polymer ?
#
loop_
_entity_poly.entity_id
_entity_poly.type
_entity_poly.pdbx_seq_one_letter_code
_entity_poly.pdbx_strand_id
1 'polypeptide(L)'
;MQTSKTNISFKRIQQLAIPAIIAGIAEPVLSGTDAAIVGNMTNFGTESLAAVGIVGTFLSMLIWVLGQTRSAITAIVSQNLGAGNIKELKSFPAQAIYFNIGLSLLVLLSTYFFVEEIFTLLNAEGMILDFSINYYDIRVWGFPFTLFTFAVFGLFRGLQNTFWPMIIAAIGASLNIGLDFALVYGIEDYITPMNIEGAAWASLISQIVMALLSLILLLKKTEVSLRLRFPLHPEISRLVNMSANLFVRALALNAALILATREAAALGTEYIAAHTIAFNLWIFTAFFLDGYGAAGNILGGKLIGEKNYRSLWKLTKKVNLYNLGVAAILITAGFLLYRPMGLLFNKDQQVLDVFYSVFFVVMITLPFNSIAFTMDAIFKGLGEMKYLRNVLLGATIFGFIPVLFFSKYMGWGLKGIWVALVVWVAYRAVALIIKFNRKYIPLIENK
;
A
#
# COMPACT_ATOMS: atom_id res chain seq x y z
N MET A 1 0.25 27.47 -24.39
CA MET A 1 1.25 27.27 -23.33
C MET A 1 2.19 26.16 -23.76
N GLN A 2 3.42 26.49 -24.17
CA GLN A 2 4.45 25.47 -24.43
C GLN A 2 4.63 24.65 -23.15
N THR A 3 4.36 23.34 -23.22
CA THR A 3 4.62 22.43 -22.10
C THR A 3 6.12 22.41 -21.84
N SER A 4 6.53 23.13 -20.78
CA SER A 4 7.85 23.01 -20.17
C SER A 4 8.19 21.51 -20.06
N LYS A 5 9.32 21.11 -20.67
CA LYS A 5 9.80 19.73 -20.67
C LYS A 5 9.71 19.18 -19.25
N THR A 6 9.03 18.04 -19.08
CA THR A 6 8.88 17.45 -17.74
C THR A 6 10.25 17.25 -17.08
N ASN A 7 10.42 17.89 -15.93
CA ASN A 7 11.66 17.87 -15.19
C ASN A 7 11.85 16.50 -14.52
N ILE A 8 12.85 15.74 -14.98
CA ILE A 8 13.25 14.43 -14.44
C ILE A 8 14.64 14.49 -13.78
N SER A 9 14.98 15.65 -13.18
CA SER A 9 16.19 15.82 -12.36
C SER A 9 16.07 15.02 -11.06
N PHE A 10 17.21 14.71 -10.44
CA PHE A 10 17.26 14.06 -9.14
C PHE A 10 16.44 14.83 -8.10
N LYS A 11 16.66 16.15 -7.99
CA LYS A 11 15.91 17.04 -7.09
C LYS A 11 14.39 16.90 -7.26
N ARG A 12 13.90 16.85 -8.51
CA ARG A 12 12.47 16.72 -8.78
C ARG A 12 11.92 15.34 -8.43
N ILE A 13 12.69 14.27 -8.67
CA ILE A 13 12.31 12.91 -8.26
C ILE A 13 12.23 12.84 -6.73
N GLN A 14 13.21 13.39 -6.00
CA GLN A 14 13.21 13.42 -4.53
C GLN A 14 12.03 14.20 -3.95
N GLN A 15 11.70 15.35 -4.55
CA GLN A 15 10.52 16.14 -4.17
C GLN A 15 9.20 15.38 -4.31
N LEU A 16 9.15 14.32 -5.12
CA LEU A 16 7.99 13.46 -5.25
C LEU A 16 8.09 12.21 -4.36
N ALA A 17 9.24 11.56 -4.37
CA ALA A 17 9.48 10.30 -3.70
C ALA A 17 9.46 10.41 -2.17
N ILE A 18 10.20 11.35 -1.57
CA ILE A 18 10.29 11.48 -0.10
C ILE A 18 8.91 11.72 0.52
N PRO A 19 8.08 12.67 0.04
CA PRO A 19 6.75 12.83 0.58
C PRO A 19 5.85 11.61 0.37
N ALA A 20 6.03 10.88 -0.73
CA ALA A 20 5.29 9.64 -0.97
C ALA A 20 5.70 8.50 -0.02
N ILE A 21 6.99 8.41 0.37
CA ILE A 21 7.48 7.47 1.40
C ILE A 21 6.79 7.78 2.73
N ILE A 22 6.86 9.03 3.19
CA ILE A 22 6.29 9.46 4.47
C ILE A 22 4.77 9.22 4.49
N ALA A 23 4.06 9.60 3.42
CA ALA A 23 2.62 9.33 3.31
C ALA A 23 2.28 7.83 3.26
N GLY A 24 3.19 7.00 2.73
CA GLY A 24 3.00 5.56 2.63
C GLY A 24 3.20 4.82 3.95
N ILE A 25 4.13 5.29 4.79
CA ILE A 25 4.46 4.70 6.09
C ILE A 25 3.45 5.14 7.18
N ALA A 26 2.71 6.22 6.97
CA ALA A 26 1.74 6.74 7.93
C ALA A 26 0.68 5.70 8.36
N GLU A 27 0.12 4.93 7.42
CA GLU A 27 -0.92 3.93 7.75
C GLU A 27 -0.39 2.72 8.54
N PRO A 28 0.76 2.12 8.20
CA PRO A 28 1.36 1.09 9.04
C PRO A 28 1.71 1.58 10.45
N VAL A 29 2.19 2.83 10.57
CA VAL A 29 2.49 3.44 11.87
C VAL A 29 1.22 3.65 12.69
N LEU A 30 0.14 4.15 12.07
CA LEU A 30 -1.19 4.27 12.68
C LEU A 30 -1.66 2.92 13.23
N SER A 31 -1.79 1.92 12.35
CA SER A 31 -2.29 0.60 12.74
C SER A 31 -1.41 -0.11 13.77
N GLY A 32 -0.09 0.03 13.66
CA GLY A 32 0.85 -0.52 14.64
C GLY A 32 0.75 0.16 16.01
N THR A 33 0.45 1.47 16.04
CA THR A 33 0.31 2.22 17.29
C THR A 33 -1.02 1.91 17.98
N ASP A 34 -2.13 1.82 17.24
CA ASP A 34 -3.43 1.37 17.76
C ASP A 34 -3.28 0.02 18.49
N ALA A 35 -2.64 -0.96 17.83
CA ALA A 35 -2.39 -2.28 18.41
C ALA A 35 -1.48 -2.21 19.65
N ALA A 36 -0.40 -1.43 19.59
CA ALA A 36 0.52 -1.30 20.71
C ALA A 36 -0.15 -0.66 21.94
N ILE A 37 -0.95 0.39 21.75
CA ILE A 37 -1.61 1.10 22.85
C ILE A 37 -2.70 0.22 23.48
N VAL A 38 -3.57 -0.38 22.66
CA VAL A 38 -4.65 -1.24 23.17
C VAL A 38 -4.09 -2.49 23.87
N GLY A 39 -3.01 -3.08 23.34
CA GLY A 39 -2.37 -4.24 23.93
C GLY A 39 -1.71 -3.99 25.29
N ASN A 40 -1.43 -2.74 25.65
CA ASN A 40 -0.83 -2.36 26.94
C ASN A 40 -1.86 -1.82 27.95
N MET A 41 -3.15 -1.95 27.66
CA MET A 41 -4.21 -1.60 28.60
C MET A 41 -4.19 -2.51 29.85
N THR A 42 -4.52 -1.95 31.01
CA THR A 42 -4.54 -2.66 32.30
C THR A 42 -5.67 -3.68 32.39
N ASN A 43 -6.82 -3.40 31.75
CA ASN A 43 -8.00 -4.26 31.73
C ASN A 43 -8.21 -4.85 30.34
N PHE A 44 -8.30 -6.17 30.25
CA PHE A 44 -8.60 -6.92 29.02
C PHE A 44 -7.72 -6.56 27.80
N GLY A 45 -6.45 -6.18 28.03
CA GLY A 45 -5.55 -5.75 26.97
C GLY A 45 -5.26 -6.84 25.94
N THR A 46 -5.23 -8.11 26.35
CA THR A 46 -4.98 -9.26 25.46
C THR A 46 -6.16 -9.50 24.54
N GLU A 47 -7.37 -9.56 25.09
CA GLU A 47 -8.62 -9.75 24.35
C GLU A 47 -8.89 -8.56 23.43
N SER A 48 -8.62 -7.33 23.91
CA SER A 48 -8.77 -6.11 23.12
C SER A 48 -7.76 -6.07 21.96
N LEU A 49 -6.51 -6.46 22.20
CA LEU A 49 -5.50 -6.58 21.14
C LEU A 49 -5.90 -7.62 20.09
N ALA A 50 -6.42 -8.76 20.51
CA ALA A 50 -6.91 -9.79 19.60
C ALA A 50 -8.07 -9.25 18.74
N ALA A 51 -9.04 -8.56 19.35
CA ALA A 51 -10.15 -7.94 18.65
C ALA A 51 -9.69 -6.86 17.65
N VAL A 52 -8.84 -5.91 18.07
CA VAL A 52 -8.25 -4.89 17.19
C VAL A 52 -7.45 -5.54 16.06
N GLY A 53 -6.74 -6.63 16.33
CA GLY A 53 -5.99 -7.38 15.32
C GLY A 53 -6.89 -8.01 14.25
N ILE A 54 -7.99 -8.65 14.65
CA ILE A 54 -8.96 -9.27 13.74
C ILE A 54 -9.65 -8.20 12.89
N VAL A 55 -10.23 -7.19 13.54
CA VAL A 55 -10.95 -6.10 12.87
C VAL A 55 -10.01 -5.28 11.99
N GLY A 56 -8.83 -4.95 12.50
CA GLY A 56 -7.79 -4.21 11.80
C GLY A 56 -7.32 -4.94 10.55
N THR A 57 -7.06 -6.25 10.63
CA THR A 57 -6.69 -7.07 9.47
C THR A 57 -7.78 -7.06 8.40
N PHE A 58 -9.05 -7.20 8.80
CA PHE A 58 -10.19 -7.15 7.89
C PHE A 58 -10.31 -5.79 7.19
N LEU A 59 -10.28 -4.70 7.96
CA LEU A 59 -10.37 -3.34 7.42
C LEU A 59 -9.16 -2.98 6.57
N SER A 60 -7.94 -3.26 7.00
CA SER A 60 -6.72 -3.01 6.23
C SER A 60 -6.72 -3.76 4.90
N MET A 61 -7.23 -5.00 4.86
CA MET A 61 -7.39 -5.76 3.61
C MET A 61 -8.33 -5.03 2.63
N LEU A 62 -9.49 -4.56 3.11
CA LEU A 62 -10.43 -3.79 2.30
C LEU A 62 -9.83 -2.44 1.85
N ILE A 63 -9.20 -1.69 2.76
CA ILE A 63 -8.54 -0.41 2.46
C ILE A 63 -7.43 -0.61 1.41
N TRP A 64 -6.65 -1.69 1.51
CA TRP A 64 -5.52 -1.96 0.63
C TRP A 64 -5.96 -2.34 -0.79
N VAL A 65 -7.05 -3.11 -0.90
CA VAL A 65 -7.67 -3.45 -2.20
C VAL A 65 -8.32 -2.21 -2.81
N LEU A 66 -9.23 -1.54 -2.10
CA LEU A 66 -9.99 -0.43 -2.65
C LEU A 66 -9.12 0.82 -2.87
N GLY A 67 -8.09 1.02 -2.04
CA GLY A 67 -7.11 2.09 -2.19
C GLY A 67 -6.28 2.01 -3.47
N GLN A 68 -6.39 0.94 -4.25
CA GLN A 68 -5.82 0.89 -5.60
C GLN A 68 -6.48 1.89 -6.57
N THR A 69 -7.71 2.34 -6.31
CA THR A 69 -8.38 3.41 -7.08
C THR A 69 -7.53 4.68 -7.17
N ARG A 70 -6.83 5.02 -6.08
CA ARG A 70 -5.88 6.14 -6.00
C ARG A 70 -4.87 6.10 -7.14
N SER A 71 -4.31 4.92 -7.42
CA SER A 71 -3.32 4.74 -8.48
C SER A 71 -3.92 4.95 -9.87
N ALA A 72 -5.17 4.51 -10.08
CA ALA A 72 -5.88 4.71 -11.34
C ALA A 72 -6.22 6.20 -11.57
N ILE A 73 -6.68 6.91 -10.54
CA ILE A 73 -6.91 8.37 -10.59
C ILE A 73 -5.61 9.11 -10.90
N THR A 74 -4.51 8.79 -10.20
CA THR A 74 -3.19 9.40 -10.46
C THR A 74 -2.76 9.21 -11.92
N ALA A 75 -2.92 8.01 -12.48
CA ALA A 75 -2.57 7.72 -13.86
C ALA A 75 -3.41 8.56 -14.84
N ILE A 76 -4.74 8.56 -14.71
CA ILE A 76 -5.64 9.32 -15.59
C ILE A 76 -5.32 10.82 -15.55
N VAL A 77 -5.19 11.39 -14.36
CA VAL A 77 -4.94 12.83 -14.19
C VAL A 77 -3.55 13.22 -14.68
N SER A 78 -2.51 12.44 -14.36
CA SER A 78 -1.14 12.75 -14.82
C SER A 78 -1.00 12.65 -16.34
N GLN A 79 -1.67 11.68 -16.98
CA GLN A 79 -1.68 11.56 -18.43
C GLN A 79 -2.38 12.73 -19.12
N ASN A 80 -3.54 13.13 -18.62
CA ASN A 80 -4.25 14.30 -19.14
C ASN A 80 -3.46 15.60 -18.85
N LEU A 81 -2.73 15.68 -17.74
CA LEU A 81 -1.77 16.76 -17.48
C LEU A 81 -0.67 16.81 -18.52
N GLY A 82 -0.08 15.67 -18.86
CA GLY A 82 0.95 15.58 -19.89
C GLY A 82 0.44 15.93 -21.29
N ALA A 83 -0.79 15.53 -21.61
CA ALA A 83 -1.43 15.83 -22.89
C ALA A 83 -1.83 17.31 -23.02
N GLY A 84 -1.86 18.08 -21.92
CA GLY A 84 -2.38 19.46 -21.91
C GLY A 84 -3.90 19.56 -21.76
N ASN A 85 -4.57 18.44 -21.47
CA ASN A 85 -6.03 18.29 -21.49
C ASN A 85 -6.67 18.37 -20.09
N ILE A 86 -6.00 18.94 -19.08
CA ILE A 86 -6.57 19.08 -17.72
C ILE A 86 -7.90 19.83 -17.73
N LYS A 87 -8.07 20.80 -18.62
CA LYS A 87 -9.33 21.54 -18.77
C LYS A 87 -10.49 20.67 -19.27
N GLU A 88 -10.20 19.55 -19.93
CA GLU A 88 -11.21 18.59 -20.39
C GLU A 88 -11.67 17.68 -19.24
N LEU A 89 -10.82 17.45 -18.24
CA LEU A 89 -11.15 16.67 -17.04
C LEU A 89 -12.12 17.37 -16.07
N LYS A 90 -12.74 18.51 -16.38
CA LYS A 90 -13.51 19.32 -15.42
C LYS A 90 -14.54 18.57 -14.58
N SER A 91 -15.24 17.57 -15.13
CA SER A 91 -16.24 16.77 -14.41
C SER A 91 -15.67 15.49 -13.77
N PHE A 92 -14.49 15.02 -14.21
CA PHE A 92 -13.91 13.75 -13.79
C PHE A 92 -13.53 13.70 -12.30
N PRO A 93 -12.84 14.70 -11.70
CA PRO A 93 -12.45 14.65 -10.29
C PRO A 93 -13.63 14.47 -9.35
N ALA A 94 -14.73 15.21 -9.55
CA ALA A 94 -15.95 15.03 -8.76
C ALA A 94 -16.47 13.61 -8.92
N GLN A 95 -16.69 13.16 -10.15
CA GLN A 95 -17.19 11.81 -10.42
C GLN A 95 -16.28 10.70 -9.85
N ALA A 96 -14.96 10.87 -9.88
CA ALA A 96 -14.00 9.93 -9.31
C ALA A 96 -14.05 9.90 -7.77
N ILE A 97 -14.26 11.05 -7.12
CA ILE A 97 -14.50 11.14 -5.68
C ILE A 97 -15.81 10.43 -5.32
N TYR A 98 -16.92 10.75 -6.01
CA TYR A 98 -18.21 10.10 -5.79
C TYR A 98 -18.15 8.59 -6.05
N PHE A 99 -17.40 8.14 -7.05
CA PHE A 99 -17.15 6.72 -7.28
C PHE A 99 -16.49 6.03 -6.08
N ASN A 100 -15.49 6.67 -5.46
CA ASN A 100 -14.81 6.13 -4.28
C ASN A 100 -15.71 6.15 -3.04
N ILE A 101 -16.47 7.22 -2.81
CA ILE A 101 -17.46 7.28 -1.72
C ILE A 101 -18.52 6.20 -1.92
N GLY A 102 -19.05 6.05 -3.14
CA GLY A 102 -20.04 5.02 -3.45
C GLY A 102 -19.49 3.61 -3.20
N LEU A 103 -18.23 3.36 -3.56
CA LEU A 103 -17.54 2.09 -3.29
C LEU A 103 -17.40 1.82 -1.78
N SER A 104 -17.04 2.84 -0.99
CA SER A 104 -16.97 2.69 0.48
C SER A 104 -18.34 2.45 1.11
N LEU A 105 -19.40 3.12 0.63
CA LEU A 105 -20.75 2.93 1.14
C LEU A 105 -21.28 1.55 0.79
N LEU A 106 -21.01 1.05 -0.42
CA LEU A 106 -21.37 -0.31 -0.82
C LEU A 106 -20.72 -1.34 0.11
N VAL A 107 -19.42 -1.18 0.39
CA VAL A 107 -18.71 -2.09 1.30
C VAL A 107 -19.26 -1.97 2.71
N LEU A 108 -19.39 -0.76 3.25
CA LEU A 108 -19.96 -0.50 4.58
C LEU A 108 -21.33 -1.15 4.74
N LEU A 109 -22.25 -0.94 3.80
CA LEU A 109 -23.59 -1.52 3.85
C LEU A 109 -23.57 -3.05 3.72
N SER A 110 -22.62 -3.60 2.96
CA SER A 110 -22.50 -5.06 2.80
C SER A 110 -21.90 -5.77 4.02
N THR A 111 -21.19 -5.05 4.90
CA THR A 111 -20.48 -5.64 6.03
C THR A 111 -21.12 -5.30 7.37
N TYR A 112 -21.76 -4.13 7.50
CA TYR A 112 -22.36 -3.67 8.76
C TYR A 112 -23.44 -4.63 9.29
N PHE A 113 -24.29 -5.17 8.41
CA PHE A 113 -25.36 -6.09 8.82
C PHE A 113 -24.90 -7.53 9.08
N PHE A 114 -23.64 -7.85 8.81
CA PHE A 114 -23.09 -9.21 8.93
C PHE A 114 -21.84 -9.22 9.81
N VAL A 115 -21.71 -8.24 10.71
CA VAL A 115 -20.49 -8.01 11.48
C VAL A 115 -20.15 -9.21 12.37
N GLU A 116 -21.15 -9.80 13.01
CA GLU A 116 -20.99 -10.98 13.87
C GLU A 116 -20.52 -12.16 13.03
N GLU A 117 -21.22 -12.49 11.93
CA GLU A 117 -20.86 -13.61 11.07
C GLU A 117 -19.47 -13.45 10.44
N ILE A 118 -19.10 -12.22 10.05
CA ILE A 118 -17.77 -11.93 9.51
C ILE A 118 -16.70 -12.25 10.56
N PHE A 119 -16.87 -11.82 11.81
CA PHE A 119 -15.83 -12.03 12.82
C PHE A 119 -15.84 -13.42 13.43
N THR A 120 -16.99 -14.10 13.53
CA THR A 120 -17.05 -15.52 13.85
C THR A 120 -16.35 -16.36 12.77
N LEU A 121 -16.51 -16.02 11.48
CA LEU A 121 -15.76 -16.67 10.39
C LEU A 121 -14.24 -16.45 10.47
N LEU A 122 -13.81 -15.38 11.15
CA LEU A 122 -12.41 -15.11 11.47
C LEU A 122 -11.97 -15.72 12.81
N ASN A 123 -12.79 -16.61 13.39
CA ASN A 123 -12.58 -17.29 14.67
C ASN A 123 -12.51 -16.35 15.89
N ALA A 124 -13.21 -15.21 15.85
CA ALA A 124 -13.48 -14.44 17.06
C ALA A 124 -14.58 -15.14 17.87
N GLU A 125 -14.33 -15.38 19.17
CA GLU A 125 -15.26 -16.05 20.07
C GLU A 125 -15.33 -15.33 21.43
N GLY A 126 -16.47 -15.46 22.11
CA GLY A 126 -16.71 -14.88 23.43
C GLY A 126 -16.43 -13.38 23.49
N MET A 127 -15.67 -12.95 24.49
CA MET A 127 -15.33 -11.53 24.70
C MET A 127 -14.60 -10.88 23.51
N ILE A 128 -13.79 -11.65 22.77
CA ILE A 128 -13.08 -11.13 21.59
C ILE A 128 -14.07 -10.78 20.48
N LEU A 129 -15.13 -11.57 20.31
CA LEU A 129 -16.20 -11.28 19.35
C LEU A 129 -16.94 -10.01 19.73
N ASP A 130 -17.37 -9.88 20.99
CA ASP A 130 -18.06 -8.68 21.49
C ASP A 130 -17.22 -7.41 21.29
N PHE A 131 -15.93 -7.47 21.65
CA PHE A 131 -14.99 -6.37 21.43
C PHE A 131 -14.76 -6.07 19.95
N SER A 132 -14.73 -7.09 19.10
CA SER A 132 -14.57 -6.91 17.65
C SER A 132 -15.77 -6.17 17.06
N ILE A 133 -17.00 -6.53 17.48
CA ILE A 133 -18.23 -5.87 17.05
C ILE A 133 -18.23 -4.40 17.51
N ASN A 134 -18.02 -4.13 18.80
CA ASN A 134 -18.01 -2.76 19.35
C ASN A 134 -16.95 -1.88 18.67
N TYR A 135 -15.74 -2.40 18.48
CA TYR A 135 -14.67 -1.68 17.80
C TYR A 135 -15.02 -1.41 16.34
N TYR A 136 -15.57 -2.40 15.63
CA TYR A 136 -15.95 -2.28 14.23
C TYR A 136 -17.09 -1.27 13.99
N ASP A 137 -18.11 -1.27 14.85
CA ASP A 137 -19.29 -0.41 14.74
C ASP A 137 -18.93 1.07 14.70
N ILE A 138 -17.85 1.47 15.39
CA ILE A 138 -17.29 2.82 15.32
C ILE A 138 -16.38 2.93 14.09
N ARG A 139 -15.45 1.99 13.93
CA ARG A 139 -14.34 2.09 12.96
C ARG A 139 -14.80 2.08 11.51
N VAL A 140 -15.90 1.39 11.20
CA VAL A 140 -16.44 1.26 9.83
C VAL A 140 -16.85 2.60 9.22
N TRP A 141 -17.33 3.55 10.03
CA TRP A 141 -17.71 4.89 9.58
C TRP A 141 -16.51 5.73 9.11
N GLY A 142 -15.29 5.30 9.44
CA GLY A 142 -14.05 5.88 8.96
C GLY A 142 -13.73 5.54 7.50
N PHE A 143 -14.38 4.51 6.97
CA PHE A 143 -14.11 3.95 5.65
C PHE A 143 -14.44 4.92 4.51
N PRO A 144 -15.61 5.63 4.49
CA PRO A 144 -15.90 6.65 3.50
C PRO A 144 -14.93 7.83 3.50
N PHE A 145 -14.50 8.29 4.68
CA PHE A 145 -13.51 9.38 4.81
C PHE A 145 -12.13 8.96 4.28
N THR A 146 -11.76 7.70 4.49
CA THR A 146 -10.51 7.13 3.99
C THR A 146 -10.50 7.06 2.46
N LEU A 147 -11.56 6.52 1.83
CA LEU A 147 -11.62 6.44 0.36
C LEU A 147 -11.78 7.81 -0.31
N PHE A 148 -12.49 8.74 0.32
CA PHE A 148 -12.49 10.14 -0.09
C PHE A 148 -11.06 10.70 -0.11
N THR A 149 -10.33 10.54 1.00
CA THR A 149 -8.94 11.00 1.13
C THR A 149 -8.03 10.38 0.09
N PHE A 150 -8.19 9.08 -0.20
CA PHE A 150 -7.43 8.40 -1.24
C PHE A 150 -7.73 8.90 -2.65
N ALA A 151 -9.00 9.22 -2.95
CA ALA A 151 -9.36 9.85 -4.22
C ALA A 151 -8.67 11.20 -4.37
N VAL A 152 -8.70 12.04 -3.33
CA VAL A 152 -8.03 13.36 -3.32
C VAL A 152 -6.51 13.22 -3.42
N PHE A 153 -5.90 12.26 -2.72
CA PHE A 153 -4.47 11.96 -2.86
C PHE A 153 -4.13 11.54 -4.29
N GLY A 154 -5.01 10.77 -4.92
CA GLY A 154 -4.90 10.38 -6.33
C GLY A 154 -4.85 11.60 -7.25
N LEU A 155 -5.73 12.58 -7.02
CA LEU A 155 -5.79 13.85 -7.75
C LEU A 155 -4.53 14.68 -7.56
N PHE A 156 -4.09 14.94 -6.31
CA PHE A 156 -2.87 15.70 -6.04
C PHE A 156 -1.64 15.08 -6.69
N ARG A 157 -1.49 13.75 -6.56
CA ARG A 157 -0.39 13.01 -7.16
C ARG A 157 -0.44 13.10 -8.68
N GLY A 158 -1.62 12.98 -9.29
CA GLY A 158 -1.81 13.19 -10.73
C GLY A 158 -1.36 14.58 -11.18
N LEU A 159 -1.69 15.61 -10.38
CA LEU A 159 -1.25 17.00 -10.52
C LEU A 159 0.22 17.25 -10.11
N GLN A 160 1.01 16.20 -9.92
CA GLN A 160 2.44 16.25 -9.62
C GLN A 160 2.78 16.87 -8.25
N ASN A 161 1.88 16.69 -7.27
CA ASN A 161 2.05 17.12 -5.88
C ASN A 161 1.88 15.92 -4.92
N THR A 162 2.95 15.56 -4.22
CA THR A 162 2.92 14.55 -3.14
C THR A 162 3.08 15.18 -1.76
N PHE A 163 3.34 16.49 -1.70
CA PHE A 163 3.55 17.22 -0.45
C PHE A 163 2.27 17.33 0.37
N TRP A 164 1.15 17.72 -0.24
CA TRP A 164 -0.12 17.81 0.50
C TRP A 164 -0.59 16.44 1.04
N PRO A 165 -0.57 15.34 0.25
CA PRO A 165 -0.82 14.02 0.79
C PRO A 165 0.06 13.65 2.00
N MET A 166 1.35 14.00 1.97
CA MET A 166 2.26 13.77 3.09
C MET A 166 1.86 14.53 4.34
N ILE A 167 1.58 15.84 4.22
CA ILE A 167 1.20 16.67 5.37
C ILE A 167 -0.11 16.16 5.99
N ILE A 168 -1.10 15.83 5.16
CA ILE A 168 -2.38 15.28 5.64
C ILE A 168 -2.16 13.94 6.36
N ALA A 169 -1.36 13.05 5.78
CA ALA A 169 -1.06 11.75 6.38
C ALA A 169 -0.27 11.89 7.69
N ALA A 170 0.71 12.79 7.76
CA ALA A 170 1.49 13.04 8.97
C ALA A 170 0.63 13.64 10.09
N ILE A 171 -0.21 14.63 9.78
CA ILE A 171 -1.14 15.22 10.77
C ILE A 171 -2.13 14.16 11.26
N GLY A 172 -2.71 13.36 10.36
CA GLY A 172 -3.62 12.28 10.73
C GLY A 172 -2.94 11.23 11.61
N ALA A 173 -1.71 10.83 11.28
CA ALA A 173 -0.91 9.92 12.07
C ALA A 173 -0.64 10.45 13.47
N SER A 174 -0.10 11.67 13.58
CA SER A 174 0.19 12.29 14.87
C SER A 174 -1.06 12.51 15.71
N LEU A 175 -2.18 12.87 15.08
CA LEU A 175 -3.45 13.08 15.76
C LEU A 175 -4.00 11.77 16.33
N ASN A 176 -4.03 10.69 15.56
CA ASN A 176 -4.51 9.39 16.04
C ASN A 176 -3.66 8.91 17.21
N ILE A 177 -2.33 8.94 17.10
CA ILE A 177 -1.45 8.53 18.20
C ILE A 177 -1.76 9.34 19.47
N GLY A 178 -1.89 10.67 19.35
CA GLY A 178 -2.23 11.53 20.50
C GLY A 178 -3.61 11.22 21.08
N LEU A 179 -4.60 10.95 20.23
CA LEU A 179 -5.95 10.58 20.65
C LEU A 179 -6.02 9.17 21.24
N ASP A 180 -5.20 8.23 20.78
CA ASP A 180 -5.15 6.89 21.36
C ASP A 180 -4.70 6.98 22.82
N PHE A 181 -3.60 7.69 23.09
CA PHE A 181 -3.16 7.91 24.47
C PHE A 181 -4.24 8.58 25.33
N ALA A 182 -4.93 9.59 24.79
CA ALA A 182 -5.93 10.35 25.54
C ALA A 182 -7.24 9.59 25.77
N LEU A 183 -7.73 8.84 24.77
CA LEU A 183 -9.05 8.19 24.80
C LEU A 183 -8.97 6.77 25.34
N VAL A 184 -7.91 6.02 25.04
CA VAL A 184 -7.76 4.63 25.50
C VAL A 184 -7.50 4.61 27.01
N TYR A 185 -6.48 5.36 27.47
CA TYR A 185 -6.12 5.41 28.89
C TYR A 185 -6.93 6.41 29.69
N GLY A 186 -7.68 7.30 29.02
CA GLY A 186 -8.35 8.41 29.67
C GLY A 186 -7.38 9.51 30.12
N ILE A 187 -7.94 10.61 30.61
CA ILE A 187 -7.21 11.68 31.27
C ILE A 187 -7.88 11.85 32.62
N GLU A 188 -7.12 11.68 33.70
CA GLU A 188 -7.61 11.82 35.07
C GLU A 188 -8.43 13.11 35.22
N ASP A 189 -9.62 13.01 35.81
CA ASP A 189 -10.62 14.10 35.99
C ASP A 189 -11.26 14.71 34.74
N TYR A 190 -10.82 14.39 33.52
CA TYR A 190 -11.35 14.98 32.28
C TYR A 190 -12.02 13.98 31.33
N ILE A 191 -11.43 12.80 31.16
CA ILE A 191 -11.89 11.79 30.19
C ILE A 191 -11.84 10.42 30.85
N THR A 192 -13.00 9.78 30.98
CA THR A 192 -13.06 8.39 31.43
C THR A 192 -12.38 7.48 30.39
N PRO A 193 -11.54 6.51 30.80
CA PRO A 193 -10.89 5.60 29.87
C PRO A 193 -11.93 4.87 29.02
N MET A 194 -11.86 5.05 27.70
CA MET A 194 -12.77 4.42 26.74
C MET A 194 -12.24 3.06 26.24
N ASN A 195 -11.07 2.63 26.72
CA ASN A 195 -10.50 1.33 26.39
C ASN A 195 -10.42 1.12 24.86
N ILE A 196 -10.83 -0.04 24.36
CA ILE A 196 -10.82 -0.38 22.93
C ILE A 196 -11.63 0.59 22.06
N GLU A 197 -12.77 1.11 22.56
CA GLU A 197 -13.58 2.09 21.83
C GLU A 197 -12.83 3.40 21.64
N GLY A 198 -11.99 3.78 22.60
CA GLY A 198 -11.13 4.95 22.52
C GLY A 198 -10.22 4.92 21.29
N ALA A 199 -9.61 3.76 21.01
CA ALA A 199 -8.79 3.56 19.81
C ALA A 199 -9.64 3.65 18.53
N ALA A 200 -10.86 3.12 18.53
CA ALA A 200 -11.76 3.23 17.38
C ALA A 200 -12.12 4.69 17.07
N TRP A 201 -12.44 5.47 18.11
CA TRP A 201 -12.75 6.89 18.00
C TRP A 201 -11.55 7.73 17.59
N ALA A 202 -10.37 7.48 18.15
CA ALA A 202 -9.13 8.15 17.77
C ALA A 202 -8.84 8.00 16.27
N SER A 203 -8.97 6.78 15.77
CA SER A 203 -8.82 6.43 14.36
C SER A 203 -9.89 7.12 13.48
N LEU A 204 -11.17 7.09 13.88
CA LEU A 204 -12.27 7.73 13.15
C LEU A 204 -12.12 9.25 13.07
N ILE A 205 -11.85 9.91 14.20
CA ILE A 205 -11.63 11.36 14.28
C ILE A 205 -10.47 11.76 13.37
N SER A 206 -9.37 11.00 13.39
CA SER A 206 -8.20 11.28 12.57
C SER A 206 -8.51 11.16 11.07
N GLN A 207 -9.32 10.18 10.67
CA GLN A 207 -9.77 10.03 9.29
C GLN A 207 -10.71 11.16 8.85
N ILE A 208 -11.60 11.63 9.73
CA ILE A 208 -12.44 12.81 9.48
C ILE A 208 -11.57 14.04 9.28
N VAL A 209 -10.59 14.28 10.16
CA VAL A 209 -9.65 15.41 10.03
C VAL A 209 -8.85 15.32 8.72
N MET A 210 -8.35 14.13 8.37
CA MET A 210 -7.66 13.92 7.09
C MET A 210 -8.56 14.23 5.88
N ALA A 211 -9.84 13.83 5.93
CA ALA A 211 -10.80 14.13 4.87
C ALA A 211 -11.10 15.63 4.79
N LEU A 212 -11.29 16.31 5.93
CA LEU A 212 -11.50 17.76 5.97
C LEU A 212 -10.29 18.53 5.43
N LEU A 213 -9.07 18.17 5.84
CA LEU A 213 -7.85 18.78 5.32
C LEU A 213 -7.69 18.51 3.81
N SER A 214 -8.00 17.31 3.36
CA SER A 214 -8.01 16.94 1.94
C SER A 214 -8.99 17.81 1.15
N LEU A 215 -10.21 18.00 1.67
CA LEU A 215 -11.24 18.84 1.07
C LEU A 215 -10.79 20.30 0.99
N ILE A 216 -10.32 20.87 2.10
CA ILE A 216 -9.87 22.26 2.19
C ILE A 216 -8.72 22.51 1.21
N LEU A 217 -7.71 21.64 1.20
CA LEU A 217 -6.55 21.79 0.32
C LEU A 217 -6.92 21.58 -1.14
N LEU A 218 -7.83 20.66 -1.46
CA LEU A 218 -8.31 20.45 -2.82
C LEU A 218 -8.97 21.73 -3.35
N LEU A 219 -9.89 22.31 -2.57
CA LEU A 219 -10.62 23.52 -2.94
C LEU A 219 -9.73 24.78 -3.00
N LYS A 220 -8.73 24.89 -2.11
CA LYS A 220 -7.84 26.07 -2.05
C LYS A 220 -6.65 26.01 -3.00
N LYS A 221 -6.15 24.83 -3.35
CA LYS A 221 -4.89 24.64 -4.10
C LYS A 221 -5.09 24.12 -5.53
N THR A 222 -6.32 23.83 -5.93
CA THR A 222 -6.64 23.35 -7.28
C THR A 222 -7.90 24.02 -7.83
N GLU A 223 -8.07 24.00 -9.15
CA GLU A 223 -9.28 24.47 -9.82
C GLU A 223 -10.37 23.37 -9.92
N VAL A 224 -10.24 22.29 -9.13
CA VAL A 224 -11.15 21.16 -9.18
C VAL A 224 -12.53 21.58 -8.63
N SER A 225 -13.57 21.36 -9.43
CA SER A 225 -14.96 21.48 -8.97
C SER A 225 -15.42 20.17 -8.35
N LEU A 226 -16.08 20.24 -7.19
CA LEU A 226 -16.76 19.10 -6.56
C LEU A 226 -18.19 18.91 -7.06
N ARG A 227 -18.68 19.77 -7.97
CA ARG A 227 -20.04 19.64 -8.49
C ARG A 227 -20.13 18.40 -9.37
N LEU A 228 -20.96 17.45 -8.98
CA LEU A 228 -21.31 16.31 -9.82
C LEU A 228 -22.05 16.81 -11.06
N ARG A 229 -21.51 16.49 -12.24
CA ARG A 229 -22.11 16.84 -13.53
C ARG A 229 -22.34 15.58 -14.34
N PHE A 230 -23.42 15.56 -15.10
CA PHE A 230 -23.74 14.50 -16.05
C PHE A 230 -23.70 15.05 -17.48
N PRO A 231 -23.42 14.22 -18.50
CA PRO A 231 -23.16 12.77 -18.46
C PRO A 231 -21.82 12.39 -17.80
N LEU A 232 -21.64 11.10 -17.50
CA LEU A 232 -20.37 10.60 -16.96
C LEU A 232 -19.23 10.89 -17.93
N HIS A 233 -18.10 11.34 -17.39
CA HIS A 233 -16.90 11.59 -18.18
C HIS A 233 -16.37 10.27 -18.75
N PRO A 234 -15.88 10.22 -20.00
CA PRO A 234 -15.38 8.99 -20.62
C PRO A 234 -14.32 8.24 -19.79
N GLU A 235 -13.47 9.00 -19.08
CA GLU A 235 -12.44 8.47 -18.18
C GLU A 235 -12.98 7.71 -16.96
N ILE A 236 -14.28 7.80 -16.63
CA ILE A 236 -14.86 6.99 -15.53
C ILE A 236 -14.87 5.51 -15.89
N SER A 237 -15.22 5.14 -17.13
CA SER A 237 -15.12 3.74 -17.58
C SER A 237 -13.68 3.23 -17.45
N ARG A 238 -12.72 4.11 -17.77
CA ARG A 238 -11.31 3.80 -17.64
C ARG A 238 -10.87 3.68 -16.17
N LEU A 239 -11.35 4.54 -15.28
CA LEU A 239 -11.13 4.44 -13.83
C LEU A 239 -11.64 3.10 -13.27
N VAL A 240 -12.88 2.71 -13.61
CA VAL A 240 -13.48 1.45 -13.17
C VAL A 240 -12.67 0.26 -13.66
N ASN A 241 -12.36 0.20 -14.96
CA ASN A 241 -11.57 -0.89 -15.54
C ASN A 241 -10.16 -0.99 -14.94
N MET A 242 -9.48 0.15 -14.75
CA MET A 242 -8.15 0.18 -14.15
C MET A 242 -8.17 -0.26 -12.69
N SER A 243 -9.15 0.19 -11.92
CA SER A 243 -9.31 -0.17 -10.51
C SER A 243 -9.63 -1.66 -10.35
N ALA A 244 -10.57 -2.19 -11.13
CA ALA A 244 -10.93 -3.61 -11.09
C ALA A 244 -9.73 -4.53 -11.39
N ASN A 245 -8.90 -4.19 -12.38
CA ASN A 245 -7.67 -4.95 -12.65
C ASN A 245 -6.68 -4.90 -11.49
N LEU A 246 -6.55 -3.74 -10.81
CA LEU A 246 -5.70 -3.63 -9.63
C LEU A 246 -6.29 -4.33 -8.40
N PHE A 247 -7.61 -4.44 -8.27
CA PHE A 247 -8.25 -5.21 -7.20
C PHE A 247 -7.94 -6.69 -7.33
N VAL A 248 -8.15 -7.28 -8.52
CA VAL A 248 -7.79 -8.68 -8.79
C VAL A 248 -6.30 -8.92 -8.54
N ARG A 249 -5.45 -7.97 -8.95
CA ARG A 249 -4.01 -8.01 -8.67
C ARG A 249 -3.74 -7.98 -7.16
N ALA A 250 -4.37 -7.10 -6.40
CA ALA A 250 -4.17 -7.00 -4.95
C ALA A 250 -4.57 -8.30 -4.24
N LEU A 251 -5.72 -8.87 -4.60
CA LEU A 251 -6.17 -10.16 -4.06
C LEU A 251 -5.18 -11.29 -4.38
N ALA A 252 -4.71 -11.38 -5.63
CA ALA A 252 -3.71 -12.37 -6.03
C ALA A 252 -2.36 -12.19 -5.29
N LEU A 253 -1.99 -10.95 -4.98
CA LEU A 253 -0.80 -10.64 -4.19
C LEU A 253 -0.93 -11.18 -2.78
N ASN A 254 -2.03 -10.85 -2.10
CA ASN A 254 -2.30 -11.31 -0.74
C ASN A 254 -2.43 -12.83 -0.67
N ALA A 255 -3.09 -13.47 -1.63
CA ALA A 255 -3.21 -14.93 -1.66
C ALA A 255 -1.84 -15.64 -1.68
N ALA A 256 -0.87 -15.14 -2.44
CA ALA A 256 0.48 -15.70 -2.48
C ALA A 256 1.21 -15.55 -1.13
N LEU A 257 1.08 -14.38 -0.49
CA LEU A 257 1.70 -14.12 0.81
C LEU A 257 1.05 -14.96 1.93
N ILE A 258 -0.28 -15.08 1.95
CA ILE A 258 -1.01 -15.94 2.89
C ILE A 258 -0.59 -17.40 2.70
N LEU A 259 -0.44 -17.86 1.45
CA LEU A 259 0.02 -19.23 1.18
C LEU A 259 1.45 -19.46 1.70
N ALA A 260 2.36 -18.49 1.53
CA ALA A 260 3.70 -18.57 2.10
C ALA A 260 3.66 -18.71 3.63
N THR A 261 2.85 -17.89 4.30
CA THR A 261 2.65 -17.92 5.76
C THR A 261 2.04 -19.25 6.21
N ARG A 262 1.04 -19.77 5.48
CA ARG A 262 0.42 -21.07 5.76
C ARG A 262 1.44 -22.21 5.69
N GLU A 263 2.26 -22.25 4.64
CA GLU A 263 3.29 -23.29 4.53
C GLU A 263 4.38 -23.14 5.59
N ALA A 264 4.73 -21.92 6.01
CA ALA A 264 5.65 -21.71 7.12
C ALA A 264 5.06 -22.21 8.46
N ALA A 265 3.77 -21.98 8.71
CA ALA A 265 3.05 -22.51 9.88
C ALA A 265 3.00 -24.04 9.89
N ALA A 266 2.83 -24.67 8.73
CA ALA A 266 2.82 -26.12 8.61
C ALA A 266 4.18 -26.80 8.92
N LEU A 267 5.29 -26.04 8.95
CA LEU A 267 6.62 -26.56 9.27
C LEU A 267 6.90 -26.62 10.79
N GLY A 268 6.22 -25.80 11.60
CA GLY A 268 6.45 -25.72 13.05
C GLY A 268 6.35 -24.29 13.59
N THR A 269 6.27 -24.15 14.91
CA THR A 269 6.10 -22.87 15.61
C THR A 269 7.33 -21.97 15.48
N GLU A 270 8.52 -22.56 15.47
CA GLU A 270 9.79 -21.87 15.27
C GLU A 270 9.92 -21.30 13.85
N TYR A 271 9.40 -22.01 12.85
CA TYR A 271 9.44 -21.58 11.45
C TYR A 271 8.50 -20.42 11.15
N ILE A 272 7.28 -20.45 11.68
CA ILE A 272 6.33 -19.35 11.50
C ILE A 272 6.79 -18.08 12.25
N ALA A 273 7.40 -18.23 13.43
CA ALA A 273 7.99 -17.12 14.14
C ALA A 273 9.14 -16.50 13.31
N ALA A 274 10.07 -17.32 12.83
CA ALA A 274 11.18 -16.87 11.97
C ALA A 274 10.68 -16.22 10.66
N HIS A 275 9.66 -16.81 10.02
CA HIS A 275 9.01 -16.26 8.84
C HIS A 275 8.41 -14.89 9.11
N THR A 276 7.75 -14.70 10.26
CA THR A 276 7.15 -13.42 10.65
C THR A 276 8.20 -12.34 10.82
N ILE A 277 9.34 -12.65 11.45
CA ILE A 277 10.48 -11.72 11.56
C ILE A 277 10.99 -11.35 10.15
N ALA A 278 11.24 -12.35 9.31
CA ALA A 278 11.71 -12.14 7.95
C ALA A 278 10.73 -11.33 7.09
N PHE A 279 9.42 -11.60 7.22
CA PHE A 279 8.36 -10.90 6.51
C PHE A 279 8.22 -9.45 6.96
N ASN A 280 8.33 -9.16 8.26
CA ASN A 280 8.31 -7.80 8.79
C ASN A 280 9.51 -6.98 8.30
N LEU A 281 10.70 -7.57 8.26
CA LEU A 281 11.87 -6.91 7.65
C LEU A 281 11.65 -6.66 6.15
N TRP A 282 11.11 -7.63 5.44
CA TRP A 282 10.84 -7.52 4.02
C TRP A 282 9.81 -6.41 3.70
N ILE A 283 8.66 -6.39 4.40
CA ILE A 283 7.63 -5.37 4.17
C ILE A 283 8.10 -3.97 4.59
N PHE A 284 8.93 -3.87 5.64
CA PHE A 284 9.55 -2.60 6.02
C PHE A 284 10.40 -2.05 4.87
N THR A 285 11.27 -2.87 4.27
CA THR A 285 12.08 -2.44 3.11
C THR A 285 11.22 -2.12 1.89
N ALA A 286 10.08 -2.80 1.71
CA ALA A 286 9.15 -2.55 0.61
C ALA A 286 8.61 -1.12 0.61
N PHE A 287 8.31 -0.52 1.77
CA PHE A 287 7.80 0.86 1.85
C PHE A 287 8.79 1.90 1.33
N PHE A 288 10.10 1.73 1.58
CA PHE A 288 11.13 2.62 1.03
C PHE A 288 11.21 2.50 -0.49
N LEU A 289 11.15 1.28 -1.00
CA LEU A 289 11.24 1.00 -2.44
C LEU A 289 10.00 1.51 -3.20
N ASP A 290 8.81 1.36 -2.62
CA ASP A 290 7.54 1.82 -3.20
C ASP A 290 7.48 3.35 -3.33
N GLY A 291 8.11 4.07 -2.40
CA GLY A 291 8.14 5.52 -2.43
C GLY A 291 8.91 6.13 -3.61
N TYR A 292 9.97 5.49 -4.09
CA TYR A 292 10.59 5.88 -5.37
C TYR A 292 9.74 5.45 -6.58
N GLY A 293 9.10 4.27 -6.50
CA GLY A 293 8.12 3.83 -7.49
C GLY A 293 6.99 4.85 -7.67
N ALA A 294 6.52 5.46 -6.60
CA ALA A 294 5.51 6.52 -6.63
C ALA A 294 5.88 7.70 -7.55
N ALA A 295 7.15 8.13 -7.56
CA ALA A 295 7.63 9.17 -8.47
C ALA A 295 7.60 8.68 -9.92
N GLY A 296 7.95 7.41 -10.16
CA GLY A 296 7.84 6.75 -11.46
C GLY A 296 6.40 6.69 -11.99
N ASN A 297 5.41 6.39 -11.14
CA ASN A 297 3.98 6.46 -11.50
C ASN A 297 3.59 7.87 -11.96
N ILE A 298 3.86 8.86 -11.12
CA ILE A 298 3.43 10.25 -11.32
C ILE A 298 4.07 10.88 -12.56
N LEU A 299 5.40 10.78 -12.69
CA LEU A 299 6.13 11.36 -13.82
C LEU A 299 5.96 10.51 -15.09
N GLY A 300 5.90 9.18 -14.96
CA GLY A 300 5.68 8.27 -16.08
C GLY A 300 4.32 8.48 -16.74
N GLY A 301 3.26 8.66 -15.95
CA GLY A 301 1.94 9.03 -16.44
C GLY A 301 1.93 10.38 -17.18
N LYS A 302 2.63 11.39 -16.65
CA LYS A 302 2.76 12.66 -17.36
C LYS A 302 3.52 12.53 -18.69
N LEU A 303 4.65 11.83 -18.68
CA LEU A 303 5.49 11.66 -19.87
C LEU A 303 4.81 10.85 -20.98
N ILE A 304 3.97 9.86 -20.65
CA ILE A 304 3.20 9.14 -21.66
C ILE A 304 2.10 10.02 -22.27
N GLY A 305 1.47 10.88 -21.46
CA GLY A 305 0.54 11.91 -21.93
C GLY A 305 1.20 12.90 -22.90
N GLU A 306 2.43 13.31 -22.61
CA GLU A 306 3.26 14.16 -23.49
C GLU A 306 3.74 13.43 -24.75
N LYS A 307 3.52 12.10 -24.85
CA LYS A 307 4.13 11.22 -25.86
C LYS A 307 5.66 11.37 -25.95
N ASN A 308 6.29 11.65 -24.81
CA ASN A 308 7.73 11.90 -24.66
C ASN A 308 8.46 10.62 -24.23
N TYR A 309 8.50 9.63 -25.13
CA TYR A 309 9.02 8.29 -24.86
C TYR A 309 10.51 8.30 -24.49
N ARG A 310 11.30 9.21 -25.06
CA ARG A 310 12.72 9.35 -24.74
C ARG A 310 12.94 9.74 -23.28
N SER A 311 12.15 10.68 -22.77
CA SER A 311 12.23 11.10 -21.37
C SER A 311 11.64 10.05 -20.43
N LEU A 312 10.60 9.32 -20.87
CA LEU A 312 10.04 8.18 -20.14
C LEU A 312 11.09 7.07 -19.93
N TRP A 313 11.86 6.73 -20.97
CA TRP A 313 12.95 5.76 -20.87
C TRP A 313 14.06 6.24 -19.93
N LYS A 314 14.49 7.51 -20.06
CA LYS A 314 15.48 8.12 -19.16
C LYS A 314 15.01 8.12 -17.70
N LEU A 315 13.74 8.47 -17.45
CA LEU A 315 13.13 8.41 -16.12
C LEU A 315 13.17 6.98 -15.57
N THR A 316 12.73 6.00 -16.37
CA THR A 316 12.68 4.59 -15.97
C THR A 316 14.06 4.08 -15.55
N LYS A 317 15.11 4.41 -16.31
CA LYS A 317 16.50 4.09 -15.93
C LYS A 317 16.91 4.76 -14.61
N LYS A 318 16.64 6.06 -14.46
CA LYS A 318 17.01 6.81 -13.25
C LYS A 318 16.33 6.29 -12.00
N VAL A 319 15.01 6.09 -12.04
CA VAL A 319 14.26 5.64 -10.86
C VAL A 319 14.67 4.21 -10.49
N ASN A 320 14.87 3.30 -11.45
CA ASN A 320 15.41 1.97 -11.16
C ASN A 320 16.80 2.03 -10.54
N LEU A 321 17.70 2.88 -11.06
CA LEU A 321 19.04 3.04 -10.52
C LEU A 321 19.01 3.58 -9.08
N TYR A 322 18.18 4.59 -8.81
CA TYR A 322 18.03 5.13 -7.46
C TYR A 322 17.46 4.09 -6.50
N ASN A 323 16.46 3.31 -6.94
CA ASN A 323 15.87 2.28 -6.09
C ASN A 323 16.82 1.10 -5.84
N LEU A 324 17.67 0.76 -6.80
CA LEU A 324 18.78 -0.19 -6.60
C LEU A 324 19.80 0.35 -5.59
N GLY A 325 20.10 1.65 -5.62
CA GLY A 325 20.92 2.30 -4.59
C GLY A 325 20.30 2.21 -3.19
N VAL A 326 19.00 2.45 -3.07
CA VAL A 326 18.25 2.27 -1.81
C VAL A 326 18.30 0.81 -1.35
N ALA A 327 18.06 -0.14 -2.25
CA ALA A 327 18.18 -1.57 -1.95
C ALA A 327 19.58 -1.95 -1.46
N ALA A 328 20.64 -1.42 -2.09
CA ALA A 328 22.02 -1.67 -1.66
C ALA A 328 22.30 -1.11 -0.26
N ILE A 329 21.80 0.09 0.06
CA ILE A 329 21.90 0.68 1.40
C ILE A 329 21.18 -0.20 2.42
N LEU A 330 19.96 -0.65 2.11
CA LEU A 330 19.17 -1.50 3.01
C LEU A 330 19.79 -2.88 3.22
N ILE A 331 20.34 -3.50 2.16
CA ILE A 331 21.11 -4.75 2.28
C ILE A 331 22.35 -4.54 3.15
N THR A 332 23.08 -3.45 2.95
CA THR A 332 24.28 -3.13 3.75
C THR A 332 23.91 -2.94 5.22
N ALA A 333 22.86 -2.16 5.50
CA ALA A 333 22.36 -1.99 6.86
C ALA A 333 21.91 -3.32 7.46
N GLY A 334 21.18 -4.16 6.71
CA GLY A 334 20.79 -5.50 7.13
C GLY A 334 21.99 -6.39 7.47
N PHE A 335 23.05 -6.34 6.65
CA PHE A 335 24.28 -7.09 6.91
C PHE A 335 24.98 -6.63 8.20
N LEU A 336 25.11 -5.31 8.39
CA LEU A 336 25.71 -4.73 9.60
C LEU A 336 24.90 -5.03 10.87
N LEU A 337 23.57 -5.08 10.74
CA LEU A 337 22.64 -5.33 11.83
C LEU A 337 22.17 -6.78 11.91
N TYR A 338 22.84 -7.71 11.20
CA TYR A 338 22.39 -9.09 11.03
C TYR A 338 22.01 -9.77 12.35
N ARG A 339 22.92 -9.78 13.35
CA ARG A 339 22.65 -10.38 14.66
C ARG A 339 21.71 -9.55 15.54
N PRO A 340 21.89 -8.23 15.71
CA PRO A 340 20.96 -7.42 16.50
C PRO A 340 19.52 -7.49 15.98
N MET A 341 19.32 -7.65 14.67
CA MET A 341 17.99 -7.70 14.06
C MET A 341 17.17 -8.87 14.57
N GLY A 342 17.70 -10.09 14.58
CA GLY A 342 16.96 -11.25 15.09
C GLY A 342 16.59 -11.06 16.56
N LEU A 343 17.56 -10.64 17.37
CA LEU A 343 17.43 -10.42 18.81
C LEU A 343 16.45 -9.28 19.18
N LEU A 344 16.22 -8.34 18.26
CA LEU A 344 15.23 -7.28 18.44
C LEU A 344 13.81 -7.86 18.48
N PHE A 345 13.54 -8.94 17.74
CA PHE A 345 12.20 -9.52 17.62
C PHE A 345 11.99 -10.75 18.49
N ASN A 346 13.02 -11.57 18.73
CA ASN A 346 12.88 -12.81 19.50
C ASN A 346 14.19 -13.19 20.22
N LYS A 347 14.08 -13.85 21.37
CA LYS A 347 15.21 -14.33 22.18
C LYS A 347 15.39 -15.85 22.15
N ASP A 348 14.42 -16.60 21.60
CA ASP A 348 14.49 -18.05 21.45
C ASP A 348 15.55 -18.43 20.41
N GLN A 349 16.53 -19.24 20.83
CA GLN A 349 17.64 -19.64 19.98
C GLN A 349 17.18 -20.45 18.74
N GLN A 350 16.15 -21.29 18.86
CA GLN A 350 15.67 -22.10 17.75
C GLN A 350 15.05 -21.21 16.66
N VAL A 351 14.24 -20.23 17.05
CA VAL A 351 13.66 -19.24 16.13
C VAL A 351 14.75 -18.44 15.43
N LEU A 352 15.74 -18.00 16.20
CA LEU A 352 16.86 -17.21 15.68
C LEU A 352 17.70 -18.00 14.67
N ASP A 353 18.02 -19.26 14.96
CA ASP A 353 18.78 -20.12 14.05
C ASP A 353 18.05 -20.32 12.71
N VAL A 354 16.73 -20.55 12.77
CA VAL A 354 15.89 -20.65 11.57
C VAL A 354 15.86 -19.32 10.80
N PHE A 355 15.65 -18.19 11.48
CA PHE A 355 15.62 -16.86 10.88
C PHE A 355 16.95 -16.51 10.19
N TYR A 356 18.07 -16.72 10.88
CA TYR A 356 19.41 -16.49 10.36
C TYR A 356 19.72 -17.36 9.14
N SER A 357 19.16 -18.57 9.10
CA SER A 357 19.30 -19.44 7.93
C SER A 357 18.64 -18.86 6.66
N VAL A 358 17.56 -18.07 6.78
CA VAL A 358 16.83 -17.50 5.63
C VAL A 358 17.16 -16.04 5.36
N PHE A 359 17.78 -15.34 6.30
CA PHE A 359 18.07 -13.91 6.23
C PHE A 359 18.70 -13.46 4.90
N PHE A 360 19.73 -14.17 4.42
CA PHE A 360 20.39 -13.80 3.17
C PHE A 360 19.50 -14.01 1.94
N VAL A 361 18.60 -15.00 1.96
CA VAL A 361 17.59 -15.20 0.91
C VAL A 361 16.62 -14.01 0.88
N VAL A 362 16.20 -13.52 2.06
CA VAL A 362 15.38 -12.30 2.19
C VAL A 362 16.13 -11.11 1.59
N MET A 363 17.41 -10.91 1.93
CA MET A 363 18.20 -9.80 1.38
C MET A 363 18.37 -9.88 -0.14
N ILE A 364 18.51 -11.08 -0.72
CA ILE A 364 18.56 -11.30 -2.17
C ILE A 364 17.26 -10.86 -2.87
N THR A 365 16.11 -10.81 -2.17
CA THR A 365 14.87 -10.29 -2.78
C THR A 365 14.93 -8.79 -3.06
N LEU A 366 15.73 -7.99 -2.33
CA LEU A 366 15.69 -6.53 -2.38
C LEU A 366 16.05 -5.94 -3.76
N PRO A 367 17.09 -6.40 -4.47
CA PRO A 367 17.37 -5.93 -5.83
C PRO A 367 16.22 -6.23 -6.79
N PHE A 368 15.61 -7.42 -6.70
CA PHE A 368 14.44 -7.76 -7.52
C PHE A 368 13.21 -6.93 -7.14
N ASN A 369 12.96 -6.71 -5.84
CA ASN A 369 11.89 -5.84 -5.35
C ASN A 369 12.07 -4.43 -5.90
N SER A 370 13.29 -3.89 -5.86
CA SER A 370 13.58 -2.53 -6.28
C SER A 370 13.16 -2.29 -7.73
N ILE A 371 13.42 -3.26 -8.61
CA ILE A 371 13.05 -3.23 -10.02
C ILE A 371 11.55 -3.52 -10.17
N ALA A 372 11.06 -4.61 -9.59
CA ALA A 372 9.67 -5.03 -9.72
C ALA A 372 8.70 -3.94 -9.27
N PHE A 373 8.96 -3.30 -8.13
CA PHE A 373 8.07 -2.30 -7.54
C PHE A 373 8.16 -0.97 -8.28
N THR A 374 9.37 -0.57 -8.70
CA THR A 374 9.55 0.60 -9.57
C THR A 374 8.80 0.43 -10.89
N MET A 375 9.02 -0.69 -11.57
CA MET A 375 8.38 -0.97 -12.84
C MET A 375 6.87 -1.13 -12.68
N ASP A 376 6.40 -1.76 -11.61
CA ASP A 376 4.97 -1.87 -11.28
C ASP A 376 4.34 -0.49 -11.16
N ALA A 377 4.97 0.42 -10.41
CA ALA A 377 4.49 1.77 -10.25
C ALA A 377 4.55 2.59 -11.56
N ILE A 378 5.59 2.44 -12.38
CA ILE A 378 5.66 3.05 -13.71
C ILE A 378 4.50 2.56 -14.58
N PHE A 379 4.27 1.25 -14.66
CA PHE A 379 3.16 0.68 -15.44
C PHE A 379 1.78 1.13 -14.94
N LYS A 380 1.63 1.34 -13.62
CA LYS A 380 0.43 2.00 -13.07
C LYS A 380 0.26 3.39 -13.68
N GLY A 381 1.30 4.21 -13.69
CA GLY A 381 1.29 5.53 -14.33
C GLY A 381 1.02 5.48 -15.83
N LEU A 382 1.50 4.45 -16.53
CA LEU A 382 1.24 4.21 -17.95
C LEU A 382 -0.20 3.73 -18.24
N GLY A 383 -0.94 3.30 -17.21
CA GLY A 383 -2.30 2.80 -17.33
C GLY A 383 -2.41 1.33 -17.74
N GLU A 384 -1.32 0.57 -17.67
CA GLU A 384 -1.21 -0.82 -18.14
C GLU A 384 -1.67 -1.84 -17.07
N MET A 385 -2.79 -1.54 -16.39
CA MET A 385 -3.25 -2.31 -15.22
C MET A 385 -3.59 -3.76 -15.54
N LYS A 386 -4.15 -4.04 -16.72
CA LYS A 386 -4.45 -5.40 -17.19
C LYS A 386 -3.17 -6.23 -17.33
N TYR A 387 -2.10 -5.63 -17.84
CA TYR A 387 -0.81 -6.32 -17.95
C TYR A 387 -0.20 -6.60 -16.57
N LEU A 388 -0.25 -5.62 -15.66
CA LEU A 388 0.21 -5.81 -14.28
C LEU A 388 -0.51 -6.96 -13.57
N ARG A 389 -1.84 -7.03 -13.71
CA ARG A 389 -2.65 -8.13 -13.18
C ARG A 389 -2.19 -9.48 -13.77
N ASN A 390 -2.05 -9.57 -15.08
CA ASN A 390 -1.65 -10.81 -15.75
C ASN A 390 -0.24 -11.26 -15.37
N VAL A 391 0.71 -10.32 -15.25
CA VAL A 391 2.08 -10.64 -14.82
C VAL A 391 2.09 -11.16 -13.40
N LEU A 392 1.32 -10.56 -12.49
CA LEU A 392 1.26 -11.05 -11.11
C LEU A 392 0.63 -12.45 -11.03
N LEU A 393 -0.51 -12.66 -11.71
CA LEU A 393 -1.16 -13.97 -11.76
C LEU A 393 -0.22 -15.03 -12.36
N GLY A 394 0.47 -14.69 -13.46
CA GLY A 394 1.46 -15.58 -14.07
C GLY A 394 2.65 -15.85 -13.15
N ALA A 395 3.17 -14.83 -12.47
CA ALA A 395 4.24 -15.00 -11.47
C ALA A 395 3.79 -15.93 -10.35
N THR A 396 2.55 -15.80 -9.87
CA THR A 396 2.01 -16.66 -8.81
C THR A 396 1.82 -18.10 -9.29
N ILE A 397 1.17 -18.31 -10.44
CA ILE A 397 0.79 -19.64 -10.94
C ILE A 397 1.99 -20.39 -11.52
N PHE A 398 2.88 -19.72 -12.27
CA PHE A 398 3.99 -20.37 -12.97
C PHE A 398 5.36 -20.17 -12.31
N GLY A 399 5.47 -19.24 -11.36
CA GLY A 399 6.70 -18.99 -10.61
C GLY A 399 6.60 -19.47 -9.17
N PHE A 400 5.80 -18.77 -8.35
CA PHE A 400 5.70 -19.00 -6.92
C PHE A 400 5.20 -20.41 -6.57
N ILE A 401 4.03 -20.80 -7.07
CA ILE A 401 3.39 -22.08 -6.71
C ILE A 401 4.26 -23.28 -7.08
N PRO A 402 4.79 -23.41 -8.31
CA PRO A 402 5.61 -24.57 -8.67
C PRO A 402 6.90 -24.67 -7.86
N VAL A 403 7.57 -23.54 -7.62
CA VAL A 403 8.81 -23.50 -6.82
C VAL A 403 8.52 -23.82 -5.36
N LEU A 404 7.40 -23.35 -4.81
CA LEU A 404 6.97 -23.66 -3.46
C LEU A 404 6.76 -25.17 -3.28
N PHE A 405 5.98 -25.80 -4.15
CA PHE A 405 5.74 -27.25 -4.09
C PHE A 405 6.99 -28.08 -4.36
N PHE A 406 7.84 -27.65 -5.30
CA PHE A 406 9.12 -28.29 -5.55
C PHE A 406 10.03 -28.21 -4.32
N SER A 407 10.12 -27.04 -3.68
CA SER A 407 10.92 -26.86 -2.48
C SER A 407 10.41 -27.68 -1.29
N LYS A 408 9.09 -27.87 -1.20
CA LYS A 408 8.44 -28.75 -0.22
C LYS A 408 8.80 -30.21 -0.47
N TYR A 409 8.75 -30.67 -1.72
CA TYR A 409 9.17 -32.03 -2.09
C TYR A 409 10.65 -32.28 -1.77
N MET A 410 11.52 -31.30 -2.01
CA MET A 410 12.95 -31.39 -1.75
C MET A 410 13.33 -31.16 -0.27
N GLY A 411 12.36 -30.88 0.61
CA GLY A 411 12.61 -30.68 2.04
C GLY A 411 13.41 -29.42 2.38
N TRP A 412 13.33 -28.36 1.58
CA TRP A 412 14.11 -27.13 1.81
C TRP A 412 13.62 -26.27 2.99
N GLY A 413 12.51 -26.66 3.63
CA GLY A 413 11.91 -25.95 4.75
C GLY A 413 11.61 -24.48 4.42
N LEU A 414 11.81 -23.59 5.39
CA LEU A 414 11.52 -22.16 5.24
C LEU A 414 12.36 -21.47 4.15
N LYS A 415 13.58 -21.93 3.90
CA LYS A 415 14.41 -21.42 2.79
C LYS A 415 13.70 -21.61 1.45
N GLY A 416 13.03 -22.75 1.27
CA GLY A 416 12.26 -23.05 0.06
C GLY A 416 11.14 -22.05 -0.22
N ILE A 417 10.40 -21.68 0.83
CA ILE A 417 9.32 -20.68 0.76
C ILE A 417 9.88 -19.32 0.30
N TRP A 418 11.00 -18.88 0.89
CA TRP A 418 11.63 -17.61 0.51
C TRP A 418 12.26 -17.63 -0.88
N VAL A 419 12.81 -18.77 -1.33
CA VAL A 419 13.26 -18.95 -2.72
C VAL A 419 12.07 -18.81 -3.69
N ALA A 420 10.90 -19.37 -3.36
CA ALA A 420 9.70 -19.17 -4.16
C ALA A 420 9.30 -17.69 -4.24
N LEU A 421 9.40 -16.93 -3.14
CA LEU A 421 9.17 -15.48 -3.13
C LEU A 421 10.20 -14.70 -3.97
N VAL A 422 11.48 -15.09 -3.95
CA VAL A 422 12.50 -14.52 -4.83
C VAL A 422 12.12 -14.71 -6.30
N VAL A 423 11.75 -15.94 -6.70
CA VAL A 423 11.32 -16.24 -8.07
C VAL A 423 10.08 -15.43 -8.44
N TRP A 424 9.12 -15.31 -7.54
CA TRP A 424 7.89 -14.55 -7.75
C TRP A 424 8.15 -13.07 -8.06
N VAL A 425 9.03 -12.43 -7.30
CA VAL A 425 9.40 -11.02 -7.52
C VAL A 425 10.30 -10.88 -8.76
N ALA A 426 11.26 -11.78 -8.96
CA ALA A 426 12.15 -11.76 -10.12
C ALA A 426 11.37 -11.91 -11.43
N TYR A 427 10.37 -12.81 -11.47
CA TYR A 427 9.46 -12.97 -12.60
C TYR A 427 8.80 -11.64 -12.97
N ARG A 428 8.26 -10.93 -11.96
CA ARG A 428 7.62 -9.62 -12.16
C ARG A 428 8.60 -8.60 -12.71
N ALA A 429 9.80 -8.50 -12.13
CA ALA A 429 10.84 -7.58 -12.56
C ALA A 429 11.20 -7.78 -14.04
N VAL A 430 11.50 -9.03 -14.43
CA VAL A 430 11.91 -9.39 -15.79
C VAL A 430 10.76 -9.15 -16.78
N ALA A 431 9.55 -9.63 -16.48
CA ALA A 431 8.40 -9.51 -17.37
C ALA A 431 8.03 -8.04 -17.66
N LEU A 432 8.17 -7.15 -16.67
CA LEU A 432 7.88 -5.72 -16.84
C LEU A 432 8.98 -4.99 -17.61
N ILE A 433 10.26 -5.30 -17.37
CA ILE A 433 11.36 -4.75 -18.17
C ILE A 433 11.22 -5.15 -19.64
N ILE A 434 10.99 -6.45 -19.92
CA ILE A 434 10.83 -6.95 -21.29
C ILE A 434 9.70 -6.22 -22.00
N LYS A 435 8.53 -6.09 -21.34
CA LYS A 435 7.39 -5.39 -21.93
C LYS A 435 7.67 -3.92 -22.17
N PHE A 436 8.32 -3.24 -21.23
CA PHE A 436 8.68 -1.85 -21.37
C PHE A 436 9.58 -1.63 -22.57
N ASN A 437 10.64 -2.42 -22.68
CA ASN A 437 11.61 -2.34 -23.77
C ASN A 437 10.95 -2.62 -25.12
N ARG A 438 10.18 -3.72 -25.23
CA ARG A 438 9.49 -4.08 -26.47
C ARG A 438 8.46 -3.05 -26.94
N LYS A 439 7.78 -2.36 -26.01
CA LYS A 439 6.71 -1.42 -26.36
C LYS A 439 7.20 0.01 -26.56
N TYR A 440 8.07 0.51 -25.68
CA TYR A 440 8.37 1.95 -25.62
C TYR A 440 9.70 2.34 -26.24
N ILE A 441 10.68 1.44 -26.36
CA ILE A 441 11.95 1.76 -27.05
C ILE A 441 11.73 2.01 -28.54
N PRO A 442 10.97 1.19 -29.29
CA PRO A 442 10.71 1.46 -30.72
C PRO A 442 10.00 2.78 -30.98
N LEU A 443 9.21 3.27 -30.01
CA LEU A 443 8.53 4.57 -30.10
C LEU A 443 9.48 5.77 -29.92
N ILE A 444 10.72 5.54 -29.50
CA ILE A 444 11.78 6.56 -29.45
C ILE A 444 12.43 6.72 -30.82
N GLU A 445 12.57 5.62 -31.56
CA GLU A 445 13.28 5.58 -32.85
C GLU A 445 12.40 6.05 -34.02
N ASN A 446 11.08 5.86 -33.91
CA ASN A 446 10.10 6.27 -34.93
C ASN A 446 9.65 7.74 -34.82
N LYS A 447 10.36 8.59 -34.09
CA LYS A 447 10.11 10.03 -33.90
C LYS A 447 11.43 10.80 -33.82
#